data_AF-A0A957H907-F1
#
_entry.id   AF-A0A957H907-F1
#
_cell.length_a   1.000
_cell.length_b   1.000
_cell.length_c   1.000
_cell.angle_alpha   90.00
_cell.angle_beta   90.00
_cell.angle_gamma   90.00
#
_symmetry.space_group_name_H-M   'P 1'
#
loop_
_entity.id
_entity.type
_entity.pdbx_description
1 polymer ?
#
loop_
_entity_poly.entity_id
_entity_poly.type
_entity_poly.pdbx_seq_one_letter_code
_entity_poly.pdbx_strand_id
1 'polypeptide(L)'
;MLAYPVKTGHIYPQLNTEIIVVPASERYVEQMAALQRLAYGDDDDDIMREEHFASHLRYFPQGQFVALDPETDTVVGTTSGMQIHFSREEKLLESWHVTTGDG
;
A
#
# COMPACT_ATOMS: atom_id res chain seq x y z
N MET A 1 42.83 0.17 34.67
CA MET A 1 41.39 -0.01 34.35
C MET A 1 40.82 1.38 34.13
N LEU A 2 40.67 1.80 32.87
CA LEU A 2 40.18 3.13 32.49
C LEU A 2 38.64 3.07 32.43
N ALA A 3 37.97 3.92 33.22
CA ALA A 3 36.52 4.08 33.16
C ALA A 3 36.16 5.05 32.02
N TYR A 4 35.35 4.60 31.07
CA TYR A 4 34.77 5.45 30.05
C TYR A 4 33.50 6.14 30.59
N PRO A 5 33.32 7.46 30.42
CA PRO A 5 32.11 8.12 30.87
C PRO A 5 30.92 7.76 29.95
N VAL A 6 29.81 7.36 30.57
CA VAL A 6 28.52 7.16 29.89
C VAL A 6 27.98 8.53 29.49
N LYS A 7 27.84 8.77 28.19
CA LYS A 7 27.14 9.97 27.68
C LYS A 7 25.67 9.89 28.08
N THR A 8 25.17 10.95 28.70
CA THR A 8 23.76 11.17 29.01
C THR A 8 22.92 11.01 27.74
N GLY A 9 21.96 10.08 27.77
CA GLY A 9 21.12 9.74 26.63
C GLY A 9 20.29 10.95 26.19
N HIS A 10 20.30 11.20 24.88
CA HIS A 10 19.31 12.07 24.25
C HIS A 10 17.92 11.44 24.47
N ILE A 11 17.03 12.17 25.14
CA ILE A 11 15.61 11.81 25.18
C ILE A 11 15.07 12.12 23.79
N TYR A 12 14.99 11.09 22.94
CA TYR A 12 14.13 11.19 21.75
C TYR A 12 12.69 11.23 22.26
N PRO A 13 11.84 12.18 21.81
CA PRO A 13 10.42 12.05 22.06
C PRO A 13 9.99 10.67 21.55
N GLN A 14 9.26 9.92 22.37
CA GLN A 14 8.64 8.67 21.97
C GLN A 14 7.64 9.02 20.87
N LEU A 15 8.08 8.97 19.62
CA LEU A 15 7.18 9.01 18.48
C LEU A 15 6.31 7.77 18.60
N ASN A 16 5.01 7.97 18.73
CA ASN A 16 4.06 6.88 18.63
C ASN A 16 4.07 6.42 17.17
N THR A 17 4.78 5.33 16.88
CA THR A 17 4.97 4.81 15.51
C THR A 17 3.95 3.73 15.17
N GLU A 18 2.76 3.79 15.75
CA GLU A 18 1.74 2.77 15.51
C GLU A 18 1.16 2.96 14.11
N ILE A 19 1.23 1.91 13.30
CA ILE A 19 0.57 1.83 12.00
C ILE A 19 -0.45 0.70 12.08
N ILE A 20 -1.70 1.00 11.76
CA ILE A 20 -2.77 0.01 11.74
C ILE A 20 -3.09 -0.40 10.31
N VAL A 21 -3.32 -1.68 10.08
CA VAL A 21 -3.76 -2.19 8.78
C VAL A 21 -5.22 -2.58 8.87
N VAL A 22 -6.05 -1.99 8.02
CA VAL A 22 -7.50 -2.22 8.00
C VAL A 22 -7.98 -2.47 6.57
N PRO A 23 -9.14 -3.12 6.37
CA PRO A 23 -9.78 -3.17 5.07
C PRO A 23 -9.96 -1.76 4.49
N ALA A 24 -9.63 -1.59 3.22
CA ALA A 24 -9.81 -0.32 2.53
C ALA A 24 -11.31 -0.01 2.36
N SER A 25 -11.64 1.27 2.21
CA SER A 25 -13.02 1.72 1.98
C SER A 25 -13.03 2.96 1.10
N GLU A 26 -14.19 3.31 0.56
CA GLU A 26 -14.34 4.43 -0.39
C GLU A 26 -13.83 5.76 0.17
N ARG A 27 -13.80 5.96 1.50
CA ARG A 27 -13.29 7.19 2.12
C ARG A 27 -11.79 7.45 1.88
N TYR A 28 -11.05 6.43 1.46
CA TYR A 28 -9.60 6.49 1.30
C TYR A 28 -9.13 6.54 -0.14
N VAL A 29 -10.01 6.43 -1.14
CA VAL A 29 -9.60 6.28 -2.57
C VAL A 29 -8.75 7.45 -3.07
N GLU A 30 -9.05 8.68 -2.63
CA GLU A 30 -8.26 9.86 -2.95
C GLU A 30 -6.84 9.78 -2.37
N GLN A 31 -6.74 9.38 -1.10
CA GLN A 31 -5.44 9.20 -0.45
C GLN A 31 -4.63 8.06 -1.06
N MET A 32 -5.29 6.96 -1.47
CA MET A 32 -4.65 5.83 -2.14
C MET A 32 -4.07 6.23 -3.51
N ALA A 33 -4.82 6.99 -4.31
CA ALA A 33 -4.34 7.51 -5.59
C ALA A 33 -3.21 8.52 -5.42
N ALA A 34 -3.33 9.42 -4.44
CA ALA A 34 -2.26 10.37 -4.11
C ALA A 34 -0.98 9.65 -3.64
N LEU A 35 -1.11 8.61 -2.81
CA LEU A 35 0.02 7.82 -2.33
C LEU A 35 0.70 7.05 -3.47
N GLN A 36 -0.05 6.49 -4.42
CA GLN A 36 0.54 5.81 -5.56
C GLN A 36 1.34 6.77 -6.44
N ARG A 37 0.82 7.96 -6.73
CA ARG A 37 1.58 9.02 -7.44
C ARG A 37 2.84 9.41 -6.70
N LEU A 38 2.77 9.52 -5.36
CA LEU A 38 3.95 9.80 -4.54
C LEU A 38 5.00 8.69 -4.61
N ALA A 39 4.57 7.43 -4.66
CA ALA A 39 5.46 6.27 -4.66
C ALA A 39 6.09 5.97 -6.03
N TYR A 40 5.34 6.17 -7.12
CA TYR A 40 5.72 5.74 -8.47
C TYR A 40 5.93 6.91 -9.46
N GLY A 41 5.51 8.13 -9.12
CA GLY A 41 5.59 9.31 -9.98
C GLY A 41 4.30 9.58 -10.77
N ASP A 42 4.24 10.73 -11.46
CA ASP A 42 3.06 11.17 -12.22
C ASP A 42 3.08 10.75 -13.70
N ASP A 43 4.24 10.35 -14.23
CA ASP A 43 4.45 10.06 -15.66
C ASP A 43 4.35 8.57 -16.01
N ASP A 44 3.92 7.72 -15.07
CA ASP A 44 3.79 6.28 -15.27
C ASP A 44 2.36 5.94 -15.77
N ASP A 45 2.28 5.27 -16.92
CA ASP A 45 1.03 4.90 -17.57
C ASP A 45 0.18 3.92 -16.72
N ASP A 46 0.80 3.24 -15.75
CA ASP A 46 0.17 2.26 -14.86
C ASP A 46 -0.31 2.86 -13.52
N ILE A 47 -0.22 4.19 -13.34
CA ILE A 47 -0.74 4.86 -12.14
C ILE A 47 -2.27 4.71 -12.06
N MET A 48 -2.74 4.12 -10.96
CA MET A 48 -4.16 4.01 -10.71
C MET A 48 -4.74 5.32 -10.20
N ARG A 49 -5.92 5.66 -10.72
CA ARG A 49 -6.72 6.80 -10.28
C ARG A 49 -7.77 6.35 -9.26
N GLU A 50 -8.44 7.31 -8.65
CA GLU A 50 -9.50 7.08 -7.66
C GLU A 50 -10.55 6.09 -8.17
N GLU A 51 -10.96 6.23 -9.43
CA GLU A 51 -11.95 5.35 -10.07
C GLU A 51 -11.47 3.89 -10.20
N HIS A 52 -10.16 3.66 -10.33
CA HIS A 52 -9.60 2.32 -10.38
C HIS A 52 -9.63 1.69 -8.99
N PHE A 53 -9.20 2.41 -7.94
CA PHE A 53 -9.30 1.93 -6.56
C PHE A 53 -10.76 1.67 -6.14
N ALA A 54 -11.67 2.57 -6.50
CA ALA A 54 -13.11 2.37 -6.26
C ALA A 54 -13.64 1.13 -6.98
N SER A 55 -13.18 0.85 -8.21
CA SER A 55 -13.52 -0.38 -8.94
C SER A 55 -13.01 -1.63 -8.22
N HIS A 56 -11.76 -1.63 -7.76
CA HIS A 56 -11.19 -2.74 -7.00
C HIS A 56 -11.93 -3.01 -5.69
N LEU A 57 -12.32 -1.95 -4.96
CA LEU A 57 -13.16 -2.07 -3.76
C LEU A 57 -14.52 -2.69 -4.08
N ARG A 58 -15.12 -2.35 -5.23
CA ARG A 58 -16.41 -2.89 -5.65
C ARG A 58 -16.36 -4.37 -6.01
N TYR A 59 -15.33 -4.81 -6.73
CA TYR A 59 -15.28 -6.17 -7.28
C TYR A 59 -14.47 -7.15 -6.44
N PHE A 60 -13.43 -6.68 -5.75
CA PHE A 60 -12.49 -7.51 -4.99
C PHE A 60 -12.23 -6.97 -3.57
N PRO A 61 -13.25 -6.62 -2.77
CA PRO A 61 -13.07 -5.93 -1.49
C PRO A 61 -12.12 -6.66 -0.53
N GLN A 62 -12.10 -8.00 -0.55
CA GLN A 62 -11.25 -8.85 0.29
C GLN A 62 -9.74 -8.71 0.03
N GLY A 63 -9.35 -8.14 -1.11
CA GLY A 63 -7.94 -7.91 -1.47
C GLY A 63 -7.45 -6.48 -1.17
N GLN A 64 -8.32 -5.61 -0.67
CA GLN A 64 -8.02 -4.18 -0.53
C GLN A 64 -7.80 -3.82 0.94
N PHE A 65 -6.60 -3.35 1.25
CA PHE A 65 -6.21 -2.91 2.60
C PHE A 65 -5.49 -1.56 2.52
N VAL A 66 -5.61 -0.79 3.59
CA VAL A 66 -4.80 0.42 3.81
C VAL A 66 -4.03 0.29 5.12
N ALA A 67 -2.80 0.79 5.11
CA ALA A 67 -2.03 1.06 6.31
C ALA A 67 -2.25 2.53 6.68
N LEU A 68 -2.67 2.78 7.92
CA LEU A 68 -3.04 4.10 8.41
C LEU A 68 -2.12 4.52 9.55
N ASP A 69 -1.77 5.80 9.53
CA ASP A 69 -1.43 6.52 10.75
C ASP A 69 -2.74 6.81 11.51
N PRO A 70 -2.98 6.20 12.69
CA PRO A 70 -4.22 6.34 13.43
C PRO A 70 -4.40 7.73 14.07
N GLU A 71 -3.33 8.51 14.24
CA GLU A 71 -3.42 9.85 14.83
C GLU A 71 -3.95 10.87 13.82
N THR A 72 -3.59 10.69 12.55
CA THR A 72 -3.95 11.62 11.47
C THR A 72 -5.01 11.07 10.51
N ASP A 73 -5.36 9.79 10.61
CA ASP A 73 -6.21 9.06 9.67
C ASP A 73 -5.68 9.14 8.22
N THR A 74 -4.34 9.16 8.10
CA THR A 74 -3.62 9.26 6.83
C THR A 74 -3.23 7.88 6.32
N VAL A 75 -3.50 7.60 5.04
CA VAL A 75 -3.02 6.40 4.34
C VAL A 75 -1.52 6.54 4.06
N VAL A 76 -0.74 5.64 4.66
CA VAL A 76 0.72 5.56 4.46
C VAL A 76 1.14 4.31 3.69
N GLY A 77 0.20 3.43 3.38
CA GLY A 77 0.39 2.24 2.56
C GLY A 77 -0.94 1.76 2.01
N THR A 78 -0.94 1.17 0.82
CA THR A 78 -2.14 0.63 0.19
C THR A 78 -1.82 -0.66 -0.55
N THR A 79 -2.79 -1.58 -0.60
CA THR A 79 -2.77 -2.72 -1.52
C THR A 79 -3.84 -2.51 -2.59
N SER A 80 -3.61 -3.08 -3.78
CA SER A 80 -4.63 -3.25 -4.79
C SER A 80 -4.55 -4.67 -5.33
N GLY A 81 -5.56 -5.48 -5.04
CA GLY A 81 -5.58 -6.90 -5.40
C GLY A 81 -6.72 -7.23 -6.37
N MET A 82 -6.55 -8.27 -7.18
CA MET A 82 -7.61 -8.86 -7.97
C MET A 82 -7.56 -10.38 -7.91
N GLN A 83 -8.65 -11.04 -8.29
CA GLN A 83 -8.70 -12.49 -8.44
C GLN A 83 -8.83 -12.84 -9.91
N ILE A 84 -7.91 -13.67 -10.39
CA ILE A 84 -7.89 -14.14 -11.78
C ILE A 84 -8.27 -15.62 -11.77
N HIS A 85 -9.21 -16.00 -12.64
CA HIS A 85 -9.49 -17.40 -12.89
C HIS A 85 -8.37 -17.99 -13.75
N PHE A 86 -7.53 -18.82 -13.14
CA PHE A 86 -6.43 -19.49 -13.82
C PHE A 86 -6.80 -20.94 -14.15
N SER A 87 -6.59 -21.33 -15.41
CA SER A 87 -6.66 -22.71 -15.89
C SER A 87 -5.36 -23.06 -16.61
N ARG A 88 -4.77 -24.21 -16.26
CA ARG A 88 -3.56 -24.70 -16.93
C ARG A 88 -3.81 -25.08 -18.40
N GLU A 89 -5.04 -25.43 -18.72
CA GLU A 89 -5.44 -25.86 -20.07
C GLU A 89 -5.64 -24.65 -21.01
N GLU A 90 -5.92 -23.49 -20.44
CA GLU A 90 -6.09 -22.24 -21.18
C GLU A 90 -4.74 -21.52 -21.30
N LYS A 91 -4.39 -21.12 -22.52
CA LYS A 91 -3.19 -20.30 -22.74
C LYS A 91 -3.49 -18.85 -22.40
N LEU A 92 -2.66 -18.27 -21.55
CA LEU A 92 -2.65 -16.82 -21.34
C LEU A 92 -2.29 -16.09 -22.65
N LEU A 93 -2.85 -14.90 -22.83
CA LEU A 93 -2.54 -14.04 -23.98
C LEU A 93 -1.12 -13.47 -23.90
N GLU A 94 -0.55 -13.41 -22.69
CA GLU A 94 0.76 -12.86 -22.37
C GLU A 94 1.48 -13.74 -21.32
N SER A 95 2.70 -13.36 -20.96
CA SER A 95 3.47 -14.10 -19.95
C SER A 95 2.90 -13.92 -18.54
N TRP A 96 3.08 -14.90 -17.66
CA TRP A 96 2.61 -14.84 -16.27
C TRP A 96 3.00 -13.55 -15.54
N HIS A 97 4.27 -13.13 -15.69
CA HIS A 97 4.79 -11.89 -15.11
C HIS A 97 3.98 -10.66 -15.53
N VAL A 98 3.61 -10.56 -16.81
CA VAL A 98 2.83 -9.43 -17.32
C VAL A 98 1.39 -9.51 -16.82
N THR A 99 0.81 -10.71 -16.77
CA THR A 99 -0.56 -10.92 -16.26
C THR A 99 -0.71 -10.59 -14.77
N THR A 100 0.31 -10.84 -13.94
CA THR A 100 0.22 -10.66 -12.48
C THR A 100 1.07 -9.51 -11.92
N GLY A 101 1.88 -8.84 -12.74
CA GLY A 101 2.76 -7.76 -12.26
C GLY A 101 3.76 -8.24 -11.19
N ASP A 102 4.36 -9.42 -11.37
CA ASP A 102 5.21 -10.12 -10.40
C ASP A 102 4.54 -10.64 -9.11
N GLY A 103 3.21 -10.54 -8.98
CA GLY A 103 2.47 -11.03 -7.80
C GLY A 103 1.04 -11.47 -8.10
#